data_AF-A0AAD8FEQ8-F1
#
_entry.id   AF-A0AAD8FEQ8-F1
#
_cell.length_a   1.000
_cell.length_b   1.000
_cell.length_c   1.000
_cell.angle_alpha   90.00
_cell.angle_beta   90.00
_cell.angle_gamma   90.00
#
_symmetry.space_group_name_H-M   'P 1'
#
loop_
_entity.id
_entity.type
_entity.pdbx_description
1 polymer ?
#
loop_
_entity_poly.entity_id
_entity_poly.type
_entity_poly.pdbx_seq_one_letter_code
_entity_poly.pdbx_strand_id
1 'polypeptide(L)'
;ENENSETYAIGESVPYDSCNTCNCGPYGMMCTLRACPEYLDGCFVHGKWYYSGSNIPAPDGCNTCLCENGENISCTKMACNLSFEFRFL
;
A
#
# COMPACT_ATOMS: atom_id res chain seq x y z
N GLU A 1 -15.87 10.53 -1.36
CA GLU A 1 -15.36 10.03 -2.65
C GLU A 1 -13.83 10.05 -2.61
N ASN A 2 -13.27 9.10 -1.88
CA ASN A 2 -11.87 8.66 -1.96
C ASN A 2 -12.02 7.15 -2.13
N GLU A 3 -11.40 6.50 -3.11
CA GLU A 3 -10.11 5.82 -2.92
C GLU A 3 -9.66 5.29 -4.29
N ASN A 4 -8.35 5.31 -4.53
CA ASN A 4 -7.68 4.82 -5.75
C ASN A 4 -8.19 3.44 -6.19
N SER A 5 -9.12 3.38 -7.15
CA SER A 5 -9.46 2.12 -7.81
C SER A 5 -8.35 1.77 -8.80
N GLU A 6 -7.49 0.82 -8.41
CA GLU A 6 -6.55 0.19 -9.32
C GLU A 6 -7.31 -0.77 -10.26
N THR A 7 -6.94 -0.77 -11.53
CA THR A 7 -7.52 -1.69 -12.54
C THR A 7 -6.46 -2.68 -12.97
N TYR A 8 -6.81 -3.98 -12.99
CA TYR A 8 -5.91 -5.07 -13.35
C TYR A 8 -6.43 -5.80 -14.59
N ALA A 9 -5.51 -6.19 -15.48
CA ALA A 9 -5.85 -6.92 -16.69
C ALA A 9 -6.16 -8.40 -16.40
N ILE A 10 -7.02 -9.01 -17.24
CA ILE A 10 -7.27 -10.45 -17.16
C ILE A 10 -5.95 -11.20 -17.36
N GLY A 11 -5.67 -12.15 -16.47
CA GLY A 11 -4.44 -12.92 -16.40
C GLY A 11 -3.40 -12.37 -15.43
N GLU A 12 -3.56 -11.12 -14.95
CA GLU A 12 -2.64 -10.56 -13.96
C GLU A 12 -2.78 -11.22 -12.60
N SER A 13 -1.64 -11.37 -11.92
CA SER A 13 -1.57 -11.80 -10.53
C SER A 13 -1.06 -10.65 -9.68
N VAL A 14 -1.77 -10.33 -8.61
CA VAL A 14 -1.46 -9.23 -7.70
C VAL A 14 -1.35 -9.73 -6.25
N PRO A 15 -0.50 -9.12 -5.41
CA PRO A 15 -0.49 -9.39 -3.99
C PRO A 15 -1.85 -9.06 -3.37
N TYR A 16 -2.37 -9.94 -2.53
CA TYR A 16 -3.54 -9.66 -1.69
C TYR A 16 -3.11 -9.19 -0.30
N ASP A 17 -2.18 -9.94 0.28
CA ASP A 17 -1.46 -9.62 1.51
C ASP A 17 -0.01 -10.14 1.37
N SER A 18 0.72 -10.32 2.48
CA SER A 18 2.11 -10.77 2.45
C SER A 18 2.34 -12.17 1.90
N CYS A 19 1.35 -13.06 1.94
CA CYS A 19 1.52 -14.48 1.59
C CYS A 19 0.45 -14.99 0.61
N ASN A 20 -0.62 -14.22 0.42
CA ASN A 20 -1.69 -14.50 -0.49
C ASN A 20 -1.61 -13.65 -1.75
N THR A 21 -2.11 -14.22 -2.83
CA THR A 21 -2.13 -13.57 -4.15
C THR A 21 -3.52 -13.74 -4.76
N CYS A 22 -3.97 -12.73 -5.49
CA CYS A 22 -5.16 -12.79 -6.32
C CYS A 22 -4.77 -12.90 -7.78
N ASN A 23 -5.48 -13.73 -8.54
CA ASN A 23 -5.42 -13.71 -9.99
C ASN A 23 -6.70 -13.08 -10.55
N CYS A 24 -6.55 -12.16 -11.50
CA CYS A 24 -7.66 -11.54 -12.21
C CYS A 24 -8.12 -12.46 -13.35
N GLY A 25 -9.22 -13.19 -13.15
CA GLY A 25 -9.82 -14.04 -14.16
C GLY A 25 -10.94 -13.34 -14.95
N PRO A 26 -11.46 -13.97 -16.01
CA PRO A 26 -12.57 -13.43 -16.80
C PRO A 26 -13.88 -13.26 -16.01
N TYR A 27 -13.97 -13.85 -14.81
CA TYR A 27 -15.12 -13.79 -13.91
C TYR A 27 -14.85 -13.01 -12.62
N GLY A 28 -13.73 -12.29 -12.53
CA GLY A 28 -13.33 -11.53 -11.36
C GLY A 28 -12.07 -12.09 -10.67
N MET A 29 -11.79 -11.57 -9.47
CA MET A 29 -10.59 -11.91 -8.70
C MET A 29 -10.74 -13.23 -7.95
N MET A 30 -9.73 -14.09 -8.02
CA MET A 30 -9.64 -15.34 -7.27
C MET A 30 -8.37 -15.32 -6.42
N CYS A 31 -8.51 -15.31 -5.10
CA CYS A 31 -7.40 -15.15 -4.17
C CYS A 31 -7.13 -16.41 -3.37
N THR A 32 -5.87 -16.65 -2.99
CA THR A 32 -5.56 -17.62 -1.94
C THR A 32 -5.94 -17.04 -0.57
N LEU A 33 -6.37 -17.89 0.36
CA LEU A 33 -6.74 -17.48 1.72
C LEU A 33 -6.01 -18.36 2.75
N ARG A 34 -4.69 -18.34 2.69
CA ARG A 34 -3.82 -19.03 3.64
C ARG A 34 -3.65 -18.16 4.87
N ALA A 35 -3.57 -18.78 6.04
CA ALA A 35 -3.11 -18.09 7.24
C ALA A 35 -1.66 -17.65 7.03
N CYS A 36 -1.40 -16.35 7.04
CA CYS A 36 -0.05 -15.82 6.93
C CYS A 36 0.67 -15.90 8.28
N PRO A 37 1.97 -16.22 8.29
CA PRO A 37 2.79 -16.09 9.49
C PRO A 37 2.82 -14.64 9.99
N GLU A 38 2.69 -14.44 11.31
CA GLU A 38 2.67 -13.10 11.92
C GLU A 38 3.90 -12.24 11.60
N TYR A 39 5.07 -12.87 11.40
CA TYR A 39 6.29 -12.13 11.03
C TYR A 39 6.25 -11.55 9.61
N LEU A 40 5.27 -11.95 8.80
CA LEU A 40 5.01 -11.39 7.47
C LEU A 40 3.91 -10.31 7.49
N ASP A 41 3.34 -10.00 8.66
CA ASP A 41 2.35 -8.93 8.78
C ASP A 41 2.92 -7.60 8.30
N GLY A 42 2.09 -6.80 7.66
CA GLY A 42 2.51 -5.58 7.00
C GLY A 42 1.38 -4.85 6.31
N CYS A 43 1.64 -3.63 5.86
CA CYS A 43 0.64 -2.74 5.29
C CYS A 43 0.83 -2.69 3.78
N PHE A 44 -0.27 -2.77 3.03
CA PHE A 44 -0.26 -2.48 1.60
C PHE A 44 -0.59 -1.01 1.36
N VAL A 45 0.40 -0.26 0.86
CA VAL A 45 0.30 1.20 0.71
C VAL A 45 0.77 1.59 -0.68
N HIS A 46 -0.12 2.22 -1.46
CA HIS A 46 0.15 2.66 -2.84
C HIS A 46 0.74 1.56 -3.73
N GLY A 47 0.12 0.38 -3.75
CA GLY A 47 0.56 -0.73 -4.61
C GLY A 47 1.81 -1.48 -4.11
N LYS A 48 2.32 -1.15 -2.91
CA LYS A 48 3.54 -1.75 -2.36
C LYS A 48 3.32 -2.29 -0.95
N TRP A 49 3.88 -3.48 -0.68
CA TRP A 49 3.90 -4.09 0.64
C TRP A 49 5.03 -3.55 1.52
N TYR A 50 4.73 -3.28 2.79
CA TYR A 50 5.68 -2.86 3.82
C TYR A 50 5.49 -3.71 5.07
N TYR A 51 6.58 -4.28 5.61
CA TYR A 51 6.48 -5.07 6.84
C TYR A 51 6.07 -4.22 8.05
N SER A 52 5.41 -4.85 9.02
CA SER A 52 5.10 -4.24 10.31
C SER A 52 6.35 -3.63 10.95
N GLY A 53 6.22 -2.41 11.48
CA GLY A 53 7.32 -1.60 12.00
C GLY A 53 8.09 -0.79 10.95
N SER A 54 7.79 -0.95 9.66
CA SER A 54 8.44 -0.16 8.60
C SER A 54 7.96 1.29 8.60
N ASN A 55 8.91 2.20 8.38
CA ASN A 55 8.60 3.58 8.03
C ASN A 55 8.31 3.70 6.53
N ILE A 56 7.24 4.40 6.18
CA ILE A 56 6.70 4.59 4.84
C ILE A 56 6.69 6.10 4.55
N PRO A 57 7.30 6.55 3.45
CA PRO A 57 7.20 7.96 3.04
C PRO A 57 5.75 8.34 2.74
N ALA A 58 5.26 9.44 3.30
CA ALA A 58 3.94 9.95 2.94
C ALA A 58 3.96 10.58 1.53
N PRO A 59 2.84 10.57 0.78
CA PRO A 59 2.78 11.13 -0.57
C PRO A 59 3.05 12.63 -0.66
N ASP A 60 2.90 13.35 0.46
CA ASP A 60 3.18 14.79 0.54
C ASP A 60 4.68 15.13 0.54
N GLY A 61 5.57 14.12 0.53
CA GLY A 61 7.02 14.29 0.48
C GLY A 61 7.64 14.84 1.77
N CYS A 62 6.88 14.90 2.86
CA CYS A 62 7.30 15.58 4.09
C CYS A 62 6.94 14.77 5.34
N ASN A 63 5.74 14.20 5.40
CA ASN A 63 5.36 13.32 6.50
C ASN A 63 5.93 11.91 6.32
N THR A 64 6.01 11.17 7.43
CA THR A 64 6.38 9.76 7.44
C THR A 64 5.29 8.99 8.17
N CYS A 65 4.98 7.80 7.69
CA CYS A 65 3.99 6.90 8.28
C CYS A 65 4.66 5.63 8.82
N LEU A 66 4.13 5.07 9.89
CA LEU A 66 4.52 3.79 10.46
C LEU A 66 3.44 2.76 10.11
N CYS A 67 3.87 1.61 9.59
CA CYS A 67 3.00 0.44 9.51
C CYS A 67 2.93 -0.24 10.88
N GLU A 68 1.78 -0.19 11.52
CA GLU A 68 1.52 -0.73 12.86
C GLU A 68 0.70 -2.01 12.77
N ASN A 69 1.24 -3.11 13.29
CA ASN A 69 0.56 -4.39 13.48
C ASN A 69 -0.17 -4.90 12.22
N GLY A 70 0.44 -4.70 11.05
CA GLY A 70 0.00 -5.32 9.80
C GLY A 70 -1.24 -4.74 9.12
N GLU A 71 -1.96 -3.79 9.70
CA GLU A 71 -3.14 -3.22 9.04
C GLU A 71 -3.32 -1.72 9.29
N ASN A 72 -2.66 -1.17 10.32
CA ASN A 72 -2.80 0.23 10.68
C ASN A 72 -1.64 1.06 10.17
N ILE A 73 -1.95 2.28 9.73
CA ILE A 73 -0.95 3.24 9.29
C ILE A 73 -1.10 4.51 10.13
N SER A 74 -0.02 4.88 10.82
CA SER A 74 0.02 6.09 11.65
C SER A 74 1.04 7.07 11.08
N CYS A 75 0.59 8.25 10.66
CA CYS A 75 1.47 9.25 10.04
C CYS A 75 1.79 10.41 10.99
N THR A 76 2.99 10.96 10.85
CA THR A 76 3.30 12.27 11.40
C THR A 76 2.34 13.32 10.82
N LYS A 77 2.10 14.39 11.58
CA LYS A 77 1.25 15.52 11.17
C LYS A 77 2.04 16.82 11.20
N MET A 78 3.15 16.84 10.48
CA MET A 78 3.98 18.02 10.32
C MET A 78 3.26 19.03 9.41
N ALA A 79 3.41 20.31 9.73
CA ALA A 79 2.99 21.37 8.83
C ALA A 79 3.98 21.40 7.64
N CYS A 80 3.61 20.73 6.56
CA CYS A 80 4.44 20.64 5.36
C CYS A 80 4.29 21.92 4.53
N ASN A 81 5.41 22.58 4.25
CA ASN A 81 5.41 23.67 3.30
C ASN A 81 5.21 23.09 1.89
N LEU A 82 4.08 23.42 1.27
CA LEU A 82 3.91 23.30 -0.17
C LEU A 82 4.74 24.39 -0.88
N SER A 83 6.05 24.43 -0.63
CA SER A 83 6.93 25.16 -1.54
C SER A 83 7.00 24.30 -2.80
N PHE A 84 6.04 24.54 -3.70
CA PHE A 84 6.13 24.17 -5.10
C PHE A 84 7.54 24.54 -5.57
N GLU A 85 8.42 23.56 -5.79
CA GLU A 85 9.40 23.73 -6.83
C GLU A 85 8.63 23.73 -8.15
N PHE A 86 8.13 24.91 -8.52
CA PHE A 86 8.07 25.29 -9.91
C PHE A 86 9.49 25.13 -10.46
N ARG A 87 9.81 23.93 -10.94
CA ARG A 87 10.79 23.81 -12.02
C ARG A 87 10.15 24.43 -13.24
N PHE A 88 10.26 25.76 -13.33
CA PHE A 88 10.44 26.38 -14.62
C PHE A 88 11.65 25.71 -15.24
N LEU A 89 11.43 24.92 -16.28
CA LEU A 89 12.23 24.80 -17.50
C LEU A 89 11.42 24.01 -18.52
#